data_AF-A0A821HB82-F1
#
_entry.id   AF-A0A821HB82-F1
#
_cell.length_a   1.000
_cell.length_b   1.000
_cell.length_c   1.000
_cell.angle_alpha   90.00
_cell.angle_beta   90.00
_cell.angle_gamma   90.00
#
_symmetry.space_group_name_H-M   'P 1'
#
loop_
_entity.id
_entity.type
_entity.pdbx_description
1 polymer ?
#
loop_
_entity_poly.entity_id
_entity_poly.type
_entity_poly.pdbx_seq_one_letter_code
_entity_poly.pdbx_strand_id
1 'polypeptide(L)'
;MDNYEYMEESTIPVDLICKLCKKPFIDPVILPSPCEQTFCLKCIQTNLENHSNNCSECNKKPLSNNDLKSENPILRKMLGKLLVKCCSCSEENIQRSNFSEHIQQQCPKRIVDCSANDILCPWNGHYDELNEHFNQCPYEKLRTVLIKLINDARRIDELNQLQIDFQSLENKYQEQQNRIQQIENENEILNNQINEMKKFESENKNLNEQLNKLENFEIENKSLNEKIDEHINEINELKSKNQLIQDQCDQYEINNNDIEIELKILNKSLQLTNIVIENFQAKIKFFQENLNQLNLTQINNQTLNELYQQQQIQNDSLDKQNQYLQETIVIYEQELEHLQEYCKQIDADNQQYFLNNKENDHLKVRLTEYEKENDHLKVRLIEYEKEIEQLKQYCKQIEAANQQYFLINEENNHLKAQLIEYEKQIEQLKQYCEQIEANNQQLIEQSIQYKIKIDQLTINIKRLEAKLDRPVIQSHSKSTIASL
;
A
#
# COMPACT_ATOMS: atom_id res chain seq x y z
N MET A 1 36.75 7.05 43.11
CA MET A 1 36.97 7.55 44.48
C MET A 1 37.51 8.96 44.32
N ASP A 2 37.02 9.89 45.12
CA ASP A 2 37.40 11.29 45.04
C ASP A 2 38.90 11.40 45.36
N ASN A 3 39.73 11.73 44.37
CA ASN A 3 41.19 11.82 44.48
C ASN A 3 41.65 13.11 45.19
N TYR A 4 40.89 13.54 46.21
CA TYR A 4 41.18 14.72 47.00
C TYR A 4 40.89 14.50 48.48
N GLU A 5 41.61 15.25 49.30
CA GLU A 5 41.43 15.35 50.75
C GLU A 5 40.94 16.76 51.11
N TYR A 6 40.04 16.90 52.06
CA TYR A 6 39.61 18.23 52.52
C TYR A 6 40.69 18.81 53.45
N MET A 7 41.06 20.07 53.23
CA MET A 7 42.17 20.70 53.97
C MET A 7 41.84 20.93 55.45
N GLU A 8 40.57 21.23 55.75
CA GLU A 8 40.13 21.54 57.12
C GLU A 8 38.82 20.80 57.45
N GLU A 9 38.84 19.47 57.48
CA GLU A 9 37.63 18.66 57.75
C GLU A 9 36.89 19.07 59.05
N SER A 10 37.61 19.51 60.07
CA SER A 10 37.07 19.91 61.36
C SER A 10 36.40 21.30 61.37
N THR A 11 36.66 22.14 60.35
CA THR A 11 36.08 23.49 60.25
C THR A 11 34.87 23.55 59.31
N ILE A 12 34.56 22.46 58.62
CA ILE A 12 33.41 22.36 57.73
C ILE A 12 32.12 22.50 58.54
N PRO A 13 31.22 23.45 58.19
CA PRO A 13 29.95 23.61 58.86
C PRO A 13 29.15 22.31 58.90
N VAL A 14 28.58 21.97 60.06
CA VAL A 14 27.78 20.76 60.27
C VAL A 14 26.61 20.66 59.28
N ASP A 15 26.06 21.80 58.84
CA ASP A 15 24.98 21.88 57.86
C ASP A 15 25.39 21.44 56.44
N LEU A 16 26.69 21.25 56.18
CA LEU A 16 27.22 20.74 54.92
C LEU A 16 27.63 19.26 55.00
N ILE A 17 27.44 18.63 56.15
CA ILE A 17 27.86 17.25 56.43
C ILE A 17 26.66 16.31 56.38
N CYS A 18 26.83 15.21 55.66
CA CYS A 18 25.83 14.16 55.58
C CYS A 18 25.74 13.37 56.90
N LYS A 19 24.53 13.26 57.45
CA LYS A 19 24.31 12.52 58.71
C LYS A 19 24.59 11.02 58.62
N LEU A 20 24.55 10.43 57.42
CA LEU A 20 24.79 9.00 57.18
C LEU A 20 26.28 8.68 57.06
N CYS A 21 27.01 9.33 56.15
CA CYS A 21 28.43 9.04 55.93
C CYS A 21 29.39 9.91 56.75
N LYS A 22 28.88 10.93 57.47
CA LYS A 22 29.66 11.90 58.26
C LYS A 22 30.72 12.68 57.47
N LYS A 23 30.54 12.79 56.15
CA LYS A 23 31.41 13.56 55.24
C LYS A 23 30.61 14.70 54.57
N PRO A 24 31.29 15.72 54.02
CA PRO A 24 30.62 16.75 53.23
C PRO A 24 29.76 16.14 52.11
N PHE A 25 28.61 16.74 51.82
CA PHE A 25 27.68 16.16 50.85
C PHE A 25 28.31 15.93 49.46
N ILE A 26 28.11 14.75 48.89
CA ILE A 26 28.43 14.41 47.49
C ILE A 26 27.10 14.16 46.79
N ASP A 27 26.83 14.93 45.74
CA ASP A 27 25.56 14.97 45.03
C ASP A 27 24.36 15.02 45.99
N PRO A 28 24.21 16.11 46.79
CA PRO A 28 23.14 16.21 47.76
C PRO A 28 21.74 16.07 47.13
N VAL A 29 20.87 15.38 47.86
CA VAL A 29 19.45 15.25 47.54
C VAL A 29 18.62 15.56 48.77
N ILE A 30 17.48 16.18 48.54
CA ILE A 30 16.55 16.61 49.59
C ILE A 30 15.36 15.66 49.57
N LEU A 31 15.05 15.09 50.75
CA LEU A 31 13.86 14.26 50.90
C LEU A 31 12.58 15.09 50.77
N PRO A 32 11.50 14.55 50.18
CA PRO A 32 10.24 15.27 50.05
C PRO A 32 9.63 15.59 51.42
N SER A 33 8.78 16.62 51.44
CA SER A 33 8.01 17.01 52.63
C SER A 33 7.20 15.80 53.14
N PRO A 34 7.17 15.53 54.46
CA PRO A 34 7.52 16.41 55.57
C PRO A 34 8.96 16.26 56.13
N CYS A 35 9.84 15.48 55.52
CA CYS A 35 11.18 15.20 56.08
C CYS A 35 12.18 16.33 55.80
N GLU A 36 12.27 16.77 54.54
CA GLU A 36 13.09 17.91 54.07
C GLU A 36 14.58 17.86 54.48
N GLN A 37 15.09 16.71 54.92
CA GLN A 37 16.50 16.49 55.25
C GLN A 37 17.33 16.27 53.98
N THR A 38 18.59 16.70 54.03
CA THR A 38 19.54 16.54 52.93
C THR A 38 20.52 15.40 53.21
N PHE A 39 20.78 14.57 52.20
CA PHE A 39 21.72 13.44 52.24
C PHE A 39 22.52 13.37 50.94
N CYS A 40 23.66 12.67 50.93
CA CYS A 40 24.31 12.30 49.66
C CYS A 40 23.42 11.32 48.89
N LEU A 41 23.32 11.45 47.57
CA LEU A 41 22.50 10.57 46.73
C LEU A 41 22.74 9.08 47.01
N LYS A 42 24.01 8.65 46.96
CA LYS A 42 24.38 7.25 47.22
C LYS A 42 24.06 6.81 48.65
N CYS A 43 24.25 7.70 49.63
CA CYS A 43 23.99 7.37 51.03
C CYS A 43 22.52 7.12 51.30
N ILE A 44 21.63 7.94 50.73
CA ILE A 44 20.18 7.74 50.90
C ILE A 44 19.68 6.55 50.09
N GLN A 45 20.19 6.30 48.88
CA GLN A 45 19.85 5.12 48.09
C GLN A 45 20.16 3.83 48.84
N THR A 46 21.39 3.69 49.35
CA THR A 46 21.78 2.52 50.16
C THR A 46 20.98 2.41 51.47
N ASN A 47 20.59 3.53 52.07
CA ASN A 47 19.74 3.50 53.27
C ASN A 47 18.32 3.01 52.95
N LEU A 48 17.72 3.47 51.86
CA LEU A 48 16.39 3.05 51.41
C LEU A 48 16.35 1.57 51.03
N GLU A 49 17.39 1.08 50.34
CA GLU A 49 17.56 -0.35 50.03
C GLU A 49 17.59 -1.22 51.29
N ASN A 50 18.29 -0.77 52.34
CA ASN A 50 18.46 -1.53 53.58
C ASN A 50 17.26 -1.44 54.55
N HIS A 51 16.39 -0.44 54.39
CA HIS A 51 15.29 -0.16 55.32
C HIS A 51 13.90 -0.18 54.66
N SER A 52 13.70 -1.05 53.66
CA SER A 52 12.39 -1.26 53.00
C SER A 52 11.79 0.04 52.47
N ASN A 53 12.61 0.89 51.83
CA ASN A 53 12.25 2.20 51.29
C ASN A 53 11.75 3.21 52.33
N ASN A 54 11.96 2.99 53.62
CA ASN A 54 11.63 3.97 54.65
C ASN A 54 12.84 4.82 55.01
N CYS A 55 12.64 6.13 55.20
CA CYS A 55 13.67 7.01 55.73
C CYS A 55 13.98 6.65 57.19
N SER A 56 15.26 6.38 57.51
CA SER A 56 15.69 6.01 58.86
C SER A 56 15.50 7.09 59.92
N GLU A 57 15.35 8.37 59.53
CA GLU A 57 15.20 9.50 60.46
C GLU A 57 13.74 9.80 60.80
N CYS A 58 12.81 9.65 59.85
CA CYS A 58 11.40 10.02 60.04
C CYS A 58 10.41 8.85 59.95
N ASN A 59 10.87 7.65 59.54
CA ASN A 59 10.15 6.38 59.51
C ASN A 59 8.77 6.42 58.78
N LYS A 60 8.58 7.32 57.81
CA LYS A 60 7.30 7.53 57.10
C LYS A 60 7.40 7.28 55.60
N LYS A 61 6.46 6.45 55.11
CA LYS A 61 6.15 6.04 53.72
C LYS A 61 7.31 5.41 52.92
N PRO A 62 7.00 4.47 52.00
CA PRO A 62 7.99 3.99 51.05
C PRO A 62 8.35 5.12 50.09
N LEU A 63 9.55 5.65 50.20
CA LEU A 63 10.16 6.61 49.28
C LEU A 63 10.75 5.85 48.10
N SER A 64 10.37 6.23 46.88
CA SER A 64 11.04 5.76 45.68
C SER A 64 12.26 6.64 45.38
N ASN A 65 13.26 6.09 44.69
CA ASN A 65 14.39 6.87 44.17
C ASN A 65 13.94 8.03 43.26
N ASN A 66 12.73 7.93 42.69
CA ASN A 66 12.14 8.98 41.85
C ASN A 66 11.59 10.18 42.64
N ASP A 67 11.42 10.05 43.97
CA ASP A 67 10.85 11.11 44.81
C ASP A 67 11.94 12.06 45.39
N LEU A 68 13.21 11.76 45.11
CA LEU A 68 14.35 12.54 45.58
C LEU A 68 14.46 13.86 44.80
N LYS A 69 14.33 14.98 45.52
CA LYS A 69 14.51 16.30 44.92
C LYS A 69 16.00 16.65 44.85
N SER A 70 16.39 17.26 43.74
CA SER A 70 17.75 17.79 43.57
C SER A 70 18.06 18.89 44.60
N GLU A 71 19.34 19.02 44.95
CA GLU A 71 19.84 20.03 45.90
C GLU A 71 19.45 21.47 45.57
N ASN A 72 19.42 22.29 46.62
CA ASN A 72 19.33 23.74 46.48
C ASN A 72 20.63 24.28 45.83
N PRO A 73 20.56 25.14 44.79
CA PRO A 73 21.73 25.77 44.16
C PRO A 73 22.67 26.50 45.13
N ILE A 74 22.16 26.99 46.27
CA ILE A 74 22.98 27.63 47.31
C ILE A 74 23.88 26.60 47.99
N LEU A 75 23.35 25.42 48.31
CA LEU A 75 24.10 24.34 48.94
C LEU A 75 25.25 23.89 48.03
N ARG A 76 25.00 23.75 46.72
CA ARG A 76 26.03 23.47 45.70
C ARG A 76 27.15 24.50 45.74
N LYS A 77 26.80 25.79 45.77
CA LYS A 77 27.78 26.89 45.82
C LYS A 77 28.58 26.88 47.12
N MET A 78 27.97 26.52 48.26
CA MET A 78 28.67 26.42 49.54
C MET A 78 29.64 25.24 49.57
N LEU A 79 29.21 24.07 49.08
CA LEU A 79 30.06 22.88 48.95
C LEU A 79 31.21 23.10 47.97
N GLY A 80 30.97 23.82 46.88
CA GLY A 80 31.98 24.15 45.87
C GLY A 80 33.12 25.02 46.41
N LYS A 81 32.86 25.87 47.41
CA LYS A 81 33.86 26.75 48.03
C LYS A 81 34.78 26.04 49.02
N LEU A 82 34.48 24.81 49.41
CA LEU A 82 35.33 24.03 50.31
C LEU A 82 36.71 23.81 49.67
N LEU A 83 37.77 24.00 50.44
CA LEU A 83 39.14 23.82 49.96
C LEU A 83 39.58 22.37 50.11
N VAL A 84 40.17 21.85 49.05
CA VAL A 84 40.65 20.48 48.94
C VAL A 84 42.11 20.47 48.50
N LYS A 85 42.78 19.36 48.80
CA LYS A 85 44.12 18.99 48.39
C LYS A 85 44.06 17.86 47.40
N CYS A 86 44.77 17.98 46.29
CA CYS A 86 44.90 16.91 45.31
C CYS A 86 45.78 15.78 45.87
N CYS A 87 45.27 14.55 45.93
CA CYS A 87 46.06 13.39 46.38
C CYS A 87 47.17 13.00 45.39
N SER A 88 47.06 13.41 44.12
CA SER A 88 48.03 13.05 43.08
C SER A 88 49.23 14.01 43.05
N CYS A 89 48.99 15.32 42.91
CA CYS A 89 50.05 16.32 42.80
C CYS A 89 50.35 17.07 44.10
N SER A 90 49.59 16.80 45.17
CA SER A 90 49.71 17.48 46.48
C SER A 90 49.42 18.98 46.47
N GLU A 91 48.86 19.53 45.38
CA GLU A 91 48.43 20.94 45.31
C GLU A 91 47.27 21.19 46.30
N GLU A 92 47.42 22.24 47.09
CA GLU A 92 46.50 22.64 48.16
C GLU A 92 45.68 23.86 47.76
N ASN A 93 44.64 24.18 48.54
CA ASN A 93 43.77 25.35 48.34
C ASN A 93 42.96 25.33 47.02
N ILE A 94 42.67 24.13 46.49
CA ILE A 94 41.80 23.99 45.32
C ILE A 94 40.36 24.06 45.80
N GLN A 95 39.54 24.93 45.22
CA GLN A 95 38.10 24.90 45.47
C GLN A 95 37.51 23.59 44.95
N ARG A 96 36.69 22.91 45.75
CA ARG A 96 36.06 21.65 45.37
C ARG A 96 35.33 21.73 44.03
N SER A 97 34.69 22.86 43.72
CA SER A 97 34.05 23.07 42.41
C SER A 97 35.02 23.04 41.23
N ASN A 98 36.27 23.47 41.45
CA ASN A 98 37.31 23.57 40.42
C ASN A 98 38.21 22.34 40.40
N PHE A 99 38.02 21.39 41.34
CA PHE A 99 38.85 20.21 41.44
C PHE A 99 38.76 19.32 40.19
N SER A 100 37.59 19.23 39.56
CA SER A 100 37.43 18.49 38.30
C SER A 100 38.25 19.12 37.16
N GLU A 101 38.26 20.45 37.08
CA GLU A 101 39.06 21.18 36.10
C GLU A 101 40.55 21.00 36.37
N HIS A 102 40.95 21.04 37.65
CA HIS A 102 42.32 20.76 38.06
C HIS A 102 42.78 19.37 37.58
N ILE A 103 42.05 18.28 37.88
CA ILE A 103 42.44 16.93 37.43
C ILE A 103 42.53 16.84 35.91
N GLN A 104 41.60 17.45 35.18
CA GLN A 104 41.52 17.31 33.73
C GLN A 104 42.56 18.15 32.98
N GLN A 105 42.90 19.34 33.49
CA GLN A 105 43.63 20.34 32.70
C GLN A 105 44.92 20.85 33.36
N GLN A 106 45.00 20.85 34.69
CA GLN A 106 46.07 21.56 35.41
C GLN A 106 47.00 20.62 36.17
N CYS A 107 46.50 19.48 36.65
CA CYS A 107 47.26 18.51 37.43
C CYS A 107 48.43 17.95 36.61
N PRO A 108 49.69 18.08 37.07
CA PRO A 108 50.85 17.52 36.39
C PRO A 108 50.83 15.99 36.31
N LYS A 109 50.22 15.35 37.33
CA LYS A 109 50.09 13.88 37.39
C LYS A 109 48.79 13.35 36.78
N ARG A 110 48.06 14.17 36.02
CA ARG A 110 46.89 13.67 35.31
C ARG A 110 47.32 12.62 34.29
N ILE A 111 46.49 11.59 34.10
CA ILE A 111 46.71 10.59 33.07
C ILE A 111 46.26 11.17 31.74
N VAL A 112 47.16 11.18 30.76
CA VAL A 112 46.90 11.59 29.39
C VAL A 112 47.26 10.47 28.43
N ASP A 113 46.52 10.41 27.34
CA ASP A 113 46.88 9.56 26.20
C ASP A 113 47.94 10.26 25.35
N CYS A 114 48.71 9.46 24.61
CA CYS A 114 49.60 9.99 23.59
C CYS A 114 48.82 10.77 22.51
N SER A 115 49.43 11.80 21.93
CA SER A 115 48.88 12.51 20.76
C SER A 115 48.64 11.60 19.55
N ALA A 116 49.38 10.48 19.47
CA ALA A 116 49.28 9.44 18.46
C ALA A 116 48.29 8.32 18.85
N ASN A 117 47.43 8.51 19.85
CA ASN A 117 46.38 7.54 20.19
C ASN A 117 45.36 7.36 19.05
N ASP A 118 45.17 8.38 18.21
CA ASP A 118 44.36 8.33 16.98
C ASP A 118 44.85 7.29 15.96
N ILE A 119 46.14 6.94 16.03
CA ILE A 119 46.77 5.85 15.27
C ILE A 119 47.19 4.69 16.17
N LEU A 120 46.47 4.52 17.29
CA LEU A 120 46.55 3.39 18.22
C LEU A 120 47.89 3.25 18.96
N CYS A 121 48.52 4.37 19.30
CA CYS A 121 49.60 4.33 20.29
C CYS A 121 49.04 3.85 21.64
N PRO A 122 49.53 2.75 22.23
CA PRO A 122 48.97 2.18 23.46
C PRO A 122 49.41 2.92 24.74
N TRP A 123 50.21 3.99 24.60
CA TRP A 123 50.74 4.70 25.75
C TRP A 123 49.69 5.64 26.36
N ASN A 124 49.45 5.45 27.65
CA ASN A 124 48.89 6.43 28.55
C ASN A 124 49.82 6.54 29.77
N GLY A 125 49.94 7.75 30.31
CA GLY A 125 50.88 8.01 31.39
C GLY A 125 50.64 9.38 32.01
N HIS A 126 51.50 9.77 32.95
CA HIS A 126 51.35 11.08 33.56
C HIS A 126 51.73 12.20 32.58
N TYR A 127 51.07 13.35 32.69
CA TYR A 127 51.27 14.47 31.77
C TYR A 127 52.70 15.03 31.82
N ASP A 128 53.37 14.98 32.97
CA ASP A 128 54.79 15.33 33.11
C ASP A 128 55.73 14.40 32.32
N GLU A 129 55.36 13.12 32.15
CA GLU A 129 56.09 12.13 31.34
C GLU A 129 55.78 12.22 29.84
N LEU A 130 54.71 12.94 29.45
CA LEU A 130 54.23 13.00 28.05
C LEU A 130 55.30 13.51 27.09
N ASN A 131 56.08 14.53 27.46
CA ASN A 131 57.11 15.11 26.58
C ASN A 131 58.26 14.13 26.34
N GLU A 132 58.65 13.35 27.34
CA GLU A 132 59.69 12.32 27.19
C GLU A 132 59.20 11.21 26.26
N HIS A 133 57.96 10.76 26.45
CA HIS A 133 57.31 9.81 25.56
C HIS A 133 57.21 10.34 24.13
N PHE A 134 56.71 11.57 23.93
CA PHE A 134 56.48 12.17 22.61
C PHE A 134 57.75 12.17 21.75
N ASN A 135 58.90 12.51 22.33
CA ASN A 135 60.19 12.51 21.62
C ASN A 135 60.66 11.11 21.17
N GLN A 136 60.23 10.07 21.87
CA GLN A 136 60.59 8.67 21.60
C GLN A 136 59.48 7.90 20.89
N CYS A 137 58.26 8.46 20.79
CA CYS A 137 57.08 7.77 20.29
C CYS A 137 57.26 7.37 18.81
N PRO A 138 57.32 6.07 18.49
CA PRO A 138 57.44 5.61 17.10
C PRO A 138 56.18 5.95 16.28
N TYR A 139 55.02 5.95 16.92
CA TYR A 139 53.73 6.22 16.28
C TYR A 139 53.64 7.67 15.80
N GLU A 140 54.09 8.64 16.61
CA GLU A 140 54.10 10.05 16.18
C GLU A 140 55.04 10.26 14.97
N LYS A 141 56.19 9.58 14.93
CA LYS A 141 57.11 9.62 13.77
C LYS A 141 56.50 9.00 12.51
N LEU A 142 55.63 8.00 12.66
CA LEU A 142 54.97 7.30 11.55
C LEU A 142 53.59 7.88 11.22
N ARG A 143 53.16 8.93 11.92
CA ARG A 143 51.79 9.43 11.90
C ARG A 143 51.28 9.74 10.49
N THR A 144 52.08 10.44 9.69
CA THR A 144 51.70 10.80 8.32
C THR A 144 51.42 9.57 7.45
N VAL A 145 52.21 8.51 7.59
CA VAL A 145 52.05 7.28 6.79
C VAL A 145 50.87 6.46 7.31
N LEU A 146 50.76 6.30 8.63
CA LEU A 146 49.70 5.51 9.26
C LEU A 146 48.31 6.14 9.05
N ILE A 147 48.17 7.47 9.15
CA ILE A 147 46.90 8.16 8.83
C ILE A 147 46.49 7.87 7.39
N LYS A 148 47.44 7.94 6.44
CA LYS A 148 47.14 7.65 5.04
C LYS A 148 46.66 6.21 4.86
N LEU A 149 47.34 5.23 5.45
CA LEU A 149 46.96 3.82 5.38
C LEU A 149 45.60 3.53 6.03
N ILE A 150 45.29 4.16 7.17
CA ILE A 150 44.00 4.02 7.84
C ILE A 150 42.88 4.60 6.97
N ASN A 151 43.10 5.75 6.35
CA ASN A 151 42.13 6.36 5.44
C ASN A 151 41.93 5.53 4.16
N ASP A 152 43.02 4.98 3.61
CA ASP A 152 42.95 4.09 2.45
C ASP A 152 42.18 2.81 2.80
N ALA A 153 42.42 2.21 3.97
CA ALA A 153 41.66 1.06 4.45
C ALA A 153 40.17 1.36 4.61
N ARG A 154 39.82 2.50 5.23
CA ARG A 154 38.42 2.95 5.34
C ARG A 154 37.77 3.13 3.97
N ARG A 155 38.48 3.71 3.01
CA ARG A 155 37.98 3.89 1.64
C ARG A 155 37.75 2.54 0.95
N ILE A 156 38.62 1.56 1.18
CA ILE A 156 38.42 0.20 0.64
C ILE A 156 37.16 -0.43 1.26
N ASP A 157 36.96 -0.29 2.56
CA ASP A 157 35.75 -0.80 3.22
C ASP A 157 34.47 -0.14 2.69
N GLU A 158 34.49 1.18 2.46
CA GLU A 158 33.38 1.91 1.83
C GLU A 158 33.09 1.40 0.42
N LEU A 159 34.13 1.16 -0.39
CA LEU A 159 33.98 0.60 -1.74
C LEU A 159 33.41 -0.82 -1.71
N ASN A 160 33.86 -1.66 -0.76
CA ASN A 160 33.32 -3.01 -0.58
C ASN A 160 31.84 -2.96 -0.18
N GLN A 161 31.46 -2.04 0.71
CA GLN A 161 30.07 -1.87 1.12
C GLN A 161 29.20 -1.42 -0.06
N LEU A 162 29.67 -0.46 -0.86
CA LEU A 162 28.98 -0.03 -2.08
C LEU A 162 28.81 -1.17 -3.09
N GLN A 163 29.80 -2.06 -3.21
CA GLN A 163 29.69 -3.23 -4.09
C GLN A 163 28.61 -4.21 -3.61
N ILE A 164 28.52 -4.46 -2.29
CA ILE A 164 27.46 -5.29 -1.70
C ILE A 164 26.09 -4.67 -1.95
N ASP A 165 25.96 -3.37 -1.74
CA ASP A 165 24.72 -2.64 -1.95
C ASP A 165 24.29 -2.67 -3.43
N PHE A 166 25.23 -2.49 -4.35
CA PHE A 166 24.99 -2.62 -5.79
C PHE A 166 24.45 -4.01 -6.16
N GLN A 167 25.07 -5.07 -5.63
CA GLN A 167 24.64 -6.43 -5.90
C GLN A 167 23.26 -6.74 -5.30
N SER A 168 22.96 -6.18 -4.12
CA SER A 168 21.60 -6.24 -3.55
C SER A 168 20.57 -5.54 -4.42
N LEU A 169 20.91 -4.37 -4.96
CA LEU A 169 20.04 -3.61 -5.84
C LEU A 169 19.78 -4.34 -7.17
N GLU A 170 20.81 -4.98 -7.72
CA GLU A 170 20.70 -5.80 -8.93
C GLU A 170 19.77 -6.99 -8.73
N ASN A 171 19.84 -7.68 -7.58
CA ASN A 171 18.91 -8.75 -7.24
C ASN A 171 17.45 -8.25 -7.16
N LYS A 172 17.22 -7.10 -6.51
CA LYS A 172 15.88 -6.48 -6.44
C LYS A 172 15.35 -6.10 -7.82
N TYR A 173 16.22 -5.60 -8.70
CA TYR A 173 15.85 -5.28 -10.07
C TYR A 173 15.43 -6.54 -10.85
N GLN A 174 16.16 -7.65 -10.71
CA GLN A 174 15.79 -8.92 -11.34
C GLN A 174 14.46 -9.47 -10.81
N GLU A 175 14.21 -9.38 -9.50
CA GLU A 175 12.92 -9.75 -8.92
C GLU A 175 11.76 -8.92 -9.48
N GLN A 176 11.96 -7.60 -9.63
CA GLN A 176 10.96 -6.72 -10.24
C GLN A 176 10.70 -7.09 -11.71
N GLN A 177 11.74 -7.38 -12.49
CA GLN A 177 11.61 -7.84 -13.87
C GLN A 177 10.79 -9.14 -13.97
N ASN A 178 11.06 -10.11 -13.10
CA ASN A 178 10.29 -11.35 -13.04
C ASN A 178 8.81 -11.10 -12.70
N ARG A 179 8.53 -10.15 -11.81
CA ARG A 179 7.17 -9.78 -11.43
C ARG A 179 6.42 -9.07 -12.56
N ILE A 180 7.10 -8.20 -13.31
CA ILE A 180 6.54 -7.57 -14.52
C ILE A 180 6.15 -8.64 -15.53
N GLN A 181 7.03 -9.62 -15.80
CA GLN A 181 6.74 -10.71 -16.72
C GLN A 181 5.53 -11.55 -16.29
N GLN A 182 5.36 -11.79 -14.98
CA GLN A 182 4.17 -12.47 -14.46
C GLN A 182 2.90 -11.67 -14.71
N ILE A 183 2.92 -10.37 -14.43
CA ILE A 183 1.78 -9.47 -14.65
C ILE A 183 1.42 -9.41 -16.14
N GLU A 184 2.40 -9.40 -17.04
CA GLU A 184 2.17 -9.44 -18.49
C GLU A 184 1.44 -10.73 -18.90
N ASN A 185 1.85 -11.88 -18.38
CA ASN A 185 1.17 -13.16 -18.63
C ASN A 185 -0.25 -13.17 -18.07
N GLU A 186 -0.47 -12.63 -16.87
CA GLU A 186 -1.82 -12.50 -16.28
C GLU A 186 -2.73 -11.59 -17.11
N ASN A 187 -2.20 -10.48 -17.61
CA ASN A 187 -2.93 -9.58 -18.50
C ASN A 187 -3.31 -10.25 -19.83
N GLU A 188 -2.46 -11.12 -20.37
CA GLU A 188 -2.79 -11.90 -21.57
C GLU A 188 -3.97 -12.84 -21.30
N ILE A 189 -3.97 -13.55 -20.17
CA ILE A 189 -5.08 -14.41 -19.75
C ILE A 189 -6.36 -13.60 -19.60
N LEU A 190 -6.29 -12.44 -18.94
CA LEU A 190 -7.45 -11.58 -18.73
C LEU A 190 -8.00 -11.03 -20.05
N ASN A 191 -7.13 -10.65 -20.99
CA ASN A 191 -7.54 -10.20 -22.32
C ASN A 191 -8.27 -11.31 -23.08
N ASN A 192 -7.81 -12.56 -22.98
CA ASN A 192 -8.50 -13.70 -23.57
C ASN A 192 -9.89 -13.89 -22.96
N GLN A 193 -10.02 -13.79 -21.63
CA GLN A 193 -11.32 -13.86 -20.95
C GLN A 193 -12.27 -12.72 -21.37
N ILE A 194 -11.76 -11.51 -21.53
CA ILE A 194 -12.56 -10.37 -22.02
C ILE A 194 -13.08 -10.64 -23.44
N ASN A 195 -12.27 -11.24 -24.30
CA ASN A 195 -12.70 -11.59 -25.66
C ASN A 195 -13.79 -12.67 -25.65
N GLU A 196 -13.70 -13.65 -24.74
CA GLU A 196 -14.77 -14.63 -24.53
C GLU A 196 -16.06 -13.97 -24.03
N MET A 197 -15.98 -13.06 -23.05
CA MET A 197 -17.15 -12.32 -22.57
C MET A 197 -17.82 -11.52 -23.69
N LYS A 198 -17.04 -10.85 -24.55
CA LYS A 198 -17.60 -10.12 -25.72
C LYS A 198 -18.33 -11.05 -26.69
N LYS A 199 -17.86 -12.28 -26.86
CA LYS A 199 -18.55 -13.29 -27.66
C LYS A 199 -19.90 -13.65 -27.03
N PHE A 200 -19.93 -13.92 -25.73
CA PHE A 200 -21.18 -14.16 -24.99
C PHE A 200 -22.14 -12.97 -25.05
N GLU A 201 -21.65 -11.73 -24.96
CA GLU A 201 -22.48 -10.53 -25.13
C GLU A 201 -23.15 -10.48 -26.51
N SER A 202 -22.42 -10.82 -27.58
CA SER A 202 -22.98 -10.88 -28.92
C SER A 202 -24.05 -11.97 -29.09
N GLU A 203 -23.86 -13.12 -28.45
CA GLU A 203 -24.82 -14.22 -28.42
C GLU A 203 -26.09 -13.83 -27.64
N ASN A 204 -25.94 -13.20 -26.47
CA ASN A 204 -27.06 -12.67 -25.68
C ASN A 204 -27.85 -11.61 -26.44
N LYS A 205 -27.18 -10.74 -27.22
CA LYS A 205 -27.86 -9.75 -28.05
C LYS A 205 -28.75 -10.42 -29.12
N ASN A 206 -28.24 -11.47 -29.78
CA ASN A 206 -29.03 -12.25 -30.74
C ASN A 206 -30.21 -12.95 -30.05
N LEU A 207 -29.99 -13.53 -28.87
CA LEU A 207 -31.07 -14.17 -28.11
C LEU A 207 -32.17 -13.16 -27.71
N ASN A 208 -31.79 -11.95 -27.30
CA ASN A 208 -32.75 -10.88 -27.02
C ASN A 208 -33.53 -10.45 -28.27
N GLU A 209 -32.88 -10.36 -29.43
CA GLU A 209 -33.58 -10.11 -30.69
C GLU A 209 -34.59 -11.23 -31.04
N GLN A 210 -34.28 -12.48 -30.70
CA GLN A 210 -35.21 -13.60 -30.86
C GLN A 210 -36.38 -13.53 -29.86
N LEU A 211 -36.12 -13.18 -28.61
CA LEU A 211 -37.16 -12.98 -27.58
C LEU A 211 -38.14 -11.88 -28.00
N ASN A 212 -37.64 -10.73 -28.49
CA ASN A 212 -38.50 -9.66 -28.98
C ASN A 212 -39.40 -10.10 -30.16
N LYS A 213 -38.91 -11.01 -31.01
CA LYS A 213 -39.73 -11.58 -32.09
C LYS A 213 -40.82 -12.48 -31.52
N LEU A 214 -40.52 -13.30 -30.51
CA LEU A 214 -41.51 -14.15 -29.84
C LEU A 214 -42.58 -13.32 -29.14
N GLU A 215 -42.20 -12.23 -28.49
CA GLU A 215 -43.14 -11.32 -27.83
C GLU A 215 -44.11 -10.67 -28.85
N ASN A 216 -43.61 -10.28 -30.03
CA ASN A 216 -44.48 -9.81 -31.11
C ASN A 216 -45.44 -10.90 -31.60
N PHE A 217 -44.98 -12.14 -31.72
CA PHE A 217 -45.86 -13.27 -32.07
C PHE A 217 -46.93 -13.53 -31.00
N GLU A 218 -46.62 -13.37 -29.71
CA GLU A 218 -47.60 -13.45 -28.64
C GLU A 218 -48.67 -12.37 -28.76
N ILE A 219 -48.28 -11.13 -29.07
CA ILE A 219 -49.23 -10.02 -29.30
C ILE A 219 -50.13 -10.33 -30.51
N GLU A 220 -49.57 -10.81 -31.61
CA GLU A 220 -50.34 -11.22 -32.79
C GLU A 220 -51.33 -12.36 -32.47
N ASN A 221 -50.88 -13.39 -31.75
CA ASN A 221 -51.75 -14.49 -31.32
C ASN A 221 -52.88 -14.00 -30.42
N LYS A 222 -52.62 -13.06 -29.52
CA LYS A 222 -53.65 -12.47 -28.66
C LYS A 222 -54.72 -11.76 -29.49
N SER A 223 -54.31 -10.94 -30.46
CA SER A 223 -55.24 -10.29 -31.39
C SER A 223 -56.03 -11.29 -32.23
N LEU A 224 -55.40 -12.40 -32.64
CA LEU A 224 -56.07 -13.46 -33.38
C LEU A 224 -57.11 -14.18 -32.51
N ASN A 225 -56.80 -14.44 -31.24
CA ASN A 225 -57.73 -15.05 -30.29
C ASN A 225 -58.93 -14.14 -30.03
N GLU A 226 -58.73 -12.82 -29.88
CA GLU A 226 -59.83 -11.86 -29.74
C GLU A 226 -60.79 -11.92 -30.95
N LYS A 227 -60.27 -12.04 -32.18
CA LYS A 227 -61.10 -12.22 -33.38
C LYS A 227 -61.82 -13.56 -33.41
N ILE A 228 -61.18 -14.63 -32.93
CA ILE A 228 -61.82 -15.95 -32.80
C ILE A 228 -62.99 -15.84 -31.83
N ASP A 229 -62.83 -15.17 -30.70
CA ASP A 229 -63.90 -14.95 -29.72
C ASP A 229 -65.07 -14.13 -30.31
N GLU A 230 -64.77 -13.09 -31.10
CA GLU A 230 -65.80 -12.35 -31.86
C GLU A 230 -66.59 -13.27 -32.79
N HIS A 231 -65.91 -14.10 -33.59
CA HIS A 231 -66.58 -15.03 -34.49
C HIS A 231 -67.36 -16.12 -33.75
N ILE A 232 -66.88 -16.58 -32.59
CA ILE A 232 -67.63 -17.51 -31.73
C ILE A 232 -68.94 -16.86 -31.27
N ASN A 233 -68.91 -15.59 -30.87
CA ASN A 233 -70.11 -14.84 -30.49
C ASN A 233 -71.08 -14.69 -31.66
N GLU A 234 -70.61 -14.33 -32.87
CA GLU A 234 -71.45 -14.29 -34.08
C GLU A 234 -72.10 -15.64 -34.39
N ILE A 235 -71.34 -16.73 -34.29
CA ILE A 235 -71.86 -18.10 -34.50
C ILE A 235 -72.95 -18.41 -33.47
N ASN A 236 -72.75 -18.03 -32.20
CA ASN A 236 -73.74 -18.26 -31.15
C ASN A 236 -75.02 -17.44 -31.39
N GLU A 237 -74.93 -16.19 -31.82
CA GLU A 237 -76.10 -15.41 -32.22
C GLU A 237 -76.85 -16.04 -33.39
N LEU A 238 -76.13 -16.50 -34.42
CA LEU A 238 -76.72 -17.18 -35.56
C LEU A 238 -77.39 -18.49 -35.15
N LYS A 239 -76.79 -19.25 -34.23
CA LYS A 239 -77.41 -20.45 -33.64
C LYS A 239 -78.71 -20.11 -32.91
N SER A 240 -78.74 -19.06 -32.09
CA SER A 240 -79.96 -18.62 -31.41
C SER A 240 -81.05 -18.20 -32.40
N LYS A 241 -80.70 -17.49 -33.49
CA LYS A 241 -81.65 -17.15 -34.56
C LYS A 241 -82.17 -18.39 -35.28
N ASN A 242 -81.30 -19.35 -35.59
CA ASN A 242 -81.70 -20.62 -36.21
C ASN A 242 -82.63 -21.41 -35.30
N GLN A 243 -82.36 -21.44 -33.98
CA GLN A 243 -83.25 -22.08 -33.02
C GLN A 243 -84.63 -21.43 -33.02
N LEU A 244 -84.70 -20.09 -33.03
CA LEU A 244 -85.97 -19.37 -33.12
C LEU A 244 -86.76 -19.71 -34.41
N ILE A 245 -86.06 -19.80 -35.55
CA ILE A 245 -86.69 -20.20 -36.82
C ILE A 245 -87.18 -21.64 -36.74
N GLN A 246 -86.40 -22.54 -36.14
CA GLN A 246 -86.80 -23.93 -35.93
C GLN A 246 -88.07 -24.02 -35.08
N ASP A 247 -88.11 -23.32 -33.94
CA ASP A 247 -89.27 -23.26 -33.05
C ASP A 247 -90.50 -22.70 -33.79
N GLN A 248 -90.32 -21.69 -34.67
CA GLN A 248 -91.39 -21.16 -35.52
C GLN A 248 -91.89 -22.20 -36.54
N CYS A 249 -91.00 -22.92 -37.20
CA CYS A 249 -91.36 -23.99 -38.13
C CYS A 249 -92.17 -25.10 -37.41
N ASP A 250 -91.70 -25.53 -36.24
CA ASP A 250 -92.39 -26.53 -35.42
C ASP A 250 -93.80 -26.02 -35.01
N GLN A 251 -93.93 -24.74 -34.67
CA GLN A 251 -95.23 -24.12 -34.38
C GLN A 251 -96.15 -24.08 -35.60
N TYR A 252 -95.63 -23.78 -36.80
CA TYR A 252 -96.40 -23.85 -38.04
C TYR A 252 -96.85 -25.28 -38.37
N GLU A 253 -96.02 -26.28 -38.07
CA GLU A 253 -96.36 -27.69 -38.24
C GLU A 253 -97.48 -28.11 -37.28
N ILE A 254 -97.43 -27.70 -36.01
CA ILE A 254 -98.52 -27.88 -35.04
C ILE A 254 -99.81 -27.21 -35.55
N ASN A 255 -99.73 -25.94 -35.96
CA ASN A 255 -100.89 -25.21 -36.49
C ASN A 255 -101.49 -25.89 -37.74
N ASN A 256 -100.65 -26.40 -38.65
CA ASN A 256 -101.11 -27.13 -39.83
C ASN A 256 -101.81 -28.45 -39.44
N ASN A 257 -101.25 -29.16 -38.46
CA ASN A 257 -101.88 -30.37 -37.93
C ASN A 257 -103.24 -30.05 -37.27
N ASP A 258 -103.33 -28.95 -36.52
CA ASP A 258 -104.60 -28.48 -35.92
C ASP A 258 -105.62 -28.12 -37.01
N ILE A 259 -105.21 -27.41 -38.06
CA ILE A 259 -106.07 -27.11 -39.22
C ILE A 259 -106.50 -28.41 -39.92
N GLU A 260 -105.62 -29.40 -40.05
CA GLU A 260 -105.96 -30.69 -40.65
C GLU A 260 -106.98 -31.47 -39.79
N ILE A 261 -106.84 -31.39 -38.46
CA ILE A 261 -107.81 -31.93 -37.49
C ILE A 261 -109.14 -31.19 -37.62
N GLU A 262 -109.14 -29.86 -37.67
CA GLU A 262 -110.34 -29.05 -37.87
C GLU A 262 -111.02 -29.37 -39.21
N LEU A 263 -110.26 -29.55 -40.29
CA LEU A 263 -110.79 -29.99 -41.59
C LEU A 263 -111.37 -31.39 -41.52
N LYS A 264 -110.75 -32.32 -40.77
CA LYS A 264 -111.33 -33.66 -40.52
C LYS A 264 -112.61 -33.57 -39.70
N ILE A 265 -112.67 -32.72 -38.68
CA ILE A 265 -113.88 -32.45 -37.89
C ILE A 265 -114.96 -31.86 -38.80
N LEU A 266 -114.64 -30.82 -39.57
CA LEU A 266 -115.56 -30.15 -40.48
C LEU A 266 -116.09 -31.11 -41.55
N ASN A 267 -115.22 -31.96 -42.12
CA ASN A 267 -115.61 -32.97 -43.10
C ASN A 267 -116.50 -34.05 -42.46
N LYS A 268 -116.24 -34.42 -41.20
CA LYS A 268 -117.10 -35.34 -40.44
C LYS A 268 -118.43 -34.68 -40.06
N SER A 269 -118.43 -33.40 -39.73
CA SER A 269 -119.63 -32.58 -39.58
C SER A 269 -120.38 -32.47 -40.90
N LEU A 270 -119.71 -32.35 -42.04
CA LEU A 270 -120.31 -32.32 -43.37
C LEU A 270 -120.93 -33.67 -43.73
N GLN A 271 -120.28 -34.79 -43.38
CA GLN A 271 -120.85 -36.13 -43.45
C GLN A 271 -122.09 -36.28 -42.54
N LEU A 272 -122.02 -35.76 -41.31
CA LEU A 272 -123.18 -35.70 -40.41
C LEU A 272 -124.28 -34.78 -40.94
N THR A 273 -123.93 -33.69 -41.60
CA THR A 273 -124.88 -32.76 -42.25
C THR A 273 -125.51 -33.42 -43.46
N ASN A 274 -124.77 -34.24 -44.22
CA ASN A 274 -125.31 -35.08 -45.29
C ASN A 274 -126.23 -36.18 -44.74
N ILE A 275 -125.91 -36.81 -43.61
CA ILE A 275 -126.80 -37.74 -42.90
C ILE A 275 -128.05 -37.02 -42.35
N VAL A 276 -127.90 -35.75 -41.93
CA VAL A 276 -129.00 -34.89 -41.48
C VAL A 276 -129.85 -34.43 -42.67
N ILE A 277 -129.27 -34.16 -43.84
CA ILE A 277 -129.98 -33.84 -45.09
C ILE A 277 -130.71 -35.08 -45.62
N GLU A 278 -130.11 -36.28 -45.56
CA GLU A 278 -130.76 -37.55 -45.86
C GLU A 278 -131.88 -37.88 -44.84
N ASN A 279 -131.71 -37.52 -43.57
CA ASN A 279 -132.76 -37.63 -42.54
C ASN A 279 -133.86 -36.57 -42.66
N PHE A 280 -133.55 -35.36 -43.12
CA PHE A 280 -134.54 -34.30 -43.40
C PHE A 280 -135.38 -34.64 -44.64
N GLN A 281 -134.81 -35.38 -45.61
CA GLN A 281 -135.57 -35.94 -46.72
C GLN A 281 -136.45 -37.15 -46.31
N ALA A 282 -136.15 -37.81 -45.19
CA ALA A 282 -136.98 -38.91 -44.64
C ALA A 282 -137.99 -38.48 -43.56
N LYS A 283 -137.80 -37.35 -42.86
CA LYS A 283 -138.65 -36.89 -41.73
C LYS A 283 -139.71 -35.83 -42.07
N ILE A 284 -139.79 -35.34 -43.31
CA ILE A 284 -140.87 -34.43 -43.75
C ILE A 284 -142.21 -35.18 -44.00
N LYS A 285 -142.26 -36.51 -43.85
CA LYS A 285 -143.47 -37.33 -44.07
C LYS A 285 -144.09 -37.96 -42.82
N PHE A 286 -143.78 -37.47 -41.60
CA PHE A 286 -144.41 -37.99 -40.39
C PHE A 286 -144.59 -36.91 -39.30
N PHE A 287 -145.60 -36.06 -39.51
CA PHE A 287 -146.35 -35.35 -38.47
C PHE A 287 -145.59 -34.27 -37.66
N GLN A 288 -145.97 -32.99 -37.72
CA GLN A 288 -147.24 -32.42 -37.22
C GLN A 288 -147.64 -32.98 -35.85
N GLU A 289 -147.10 -32.40 -34.75
CA GLU A 289 -147.85 -32.01 -33.53
C GLU A 289 -146.95 -31.49 -32.38
N ASN A 290 -147.13 -30.21 -32.05
CA ASN A 290 -147.12 -29.53 -30.72
C ASN A 290 -146.01 -29.72 -29.63
N LEU A 291 -145.21 -28.64 -29.48
CA LEU A 291 -144.81 -27.81 -28.29
C LEU A 291 -144.94 -28.27 -26.81
N ASN A 292 -143.85 -27.97 -26.05
CA ASN A 292 -143.70 -27.50 -24.62
C ASN A 292 -143.61 -28.55 -23.46
N GLN A 293 -142.78 -28.52 -22.37
CA GLN A 293 -142.00 -27.50 -21.60
C GLN A 293 -140.85 -28.07 -20.68
N LEU A 294 -139.86 -27.20 -20.32
CA LEU A 294 -139.10 -26.97 -19.04
C LEU A 294 -138.19 -28.10 -18.41
N ASN A 295 -137.03 -27.92 -17.73
CA ASN A 295 -136.35 -26.77 -17.08
C ASN A 295 -134.90 -27.10 -16.58
N LEU A 296 -134.06 -26.05 -16.48
CA LEU A 296 -133.05 -25.68 -15.43
C LEU A 296 -131.74 -26.46 -15.10
N THR A 297 -130.65 -25.66 -15.09
CA THR A 297 -129.46 -25.62 -14.17
C THR A 297 -128.41 -26.74 -14.29
N GLN A 298 -127.07 -26.54 -14.14
CA GLN A 298 -126.32 -25.65 -13.25
C GLN A 298 -124.80 -25.72 -13.59
N ILE A 299 -124.08 -24.59 -13.40
CA ILE A 299 -122.75 -24.43 -12.74
C ILE A 299 -121.60 -25.37 -13.18
N ASN A 300 -120.65 -24.84 -13.96
CA ASN A 300 -119.36 -24.24 -13.53
C ASN A 300 -118.29 -25.27 -13.13
N ASN A 301 -117.15 -25.25 -13.84
CA ASN A 301 -115.82 -25.47 -13.27
C ASN A 301 -114.75 -25.01 -14.26
N GLN A 302 -114.48 -23.71 -14.28
CA GLN A 302 -113.34 -23.10 -14.98
C GLN A 302 -112.22 -22.69 -14.01
N THR A 303 -112.13 -23.31 -12.84
CA THR A 303 -111.16 -22.93 -11.79
C THR A 303 -110.46 -24.16 -11.21
N LEU A 304 -109.57 -24.76 -12.02
CA LEU A 304 -108.51 -25.65 -11.51
C LEU A 304 -107.27 -25.67 -12.43
N ASN A 305 -107.44 -25.46 -13.74
CA ASN A 305 -106.31 -25.44 -14.68
C ASN A 305 -105.58 -24.10 -14.80
N GLU A 306 -106.24 -22.97 -14.50
CA GLU A 306 -105.60 -21.63 -14.55
C GLU A 306 -104.68 -21.36 -13.34
N LEU A 307 -104.95 -22.01 -12.20
CA LEU A 307 -104.09 -21.95 -11.00
C LEU A 307 -102.86 -22.87 -11.08
N TYR A 308 -102.91 -23.95 -11.88
CA TYR A 308 -101.76 -24.85 -12.07
C TYR A 308 -100.74 -24.27 -13.06
N GLN A 309 -101.20 -23.56 -14.12
CA GLN A 309 -100.29 -22.90 -15.07
C GLN A 309 -99.66 -21.61 -14.50
N GLN A 310 -100.36 -20.84 -13.66
CA GLN A 310 -99.75 -19.68 -13.00
C GLN A 310 -98.68 -20.06 -11.97
N GLN A 311 -98.81 -21.20 -11.29
CA GLN A 311 -97.82 -21.69 -10.32
C GLN A 311 -96.57 -22.25 -11.00
N GLN A 312 -96.68 -22.80 -12.21
CA GLN A 312 -95.56 -23.33 -12.98
C GLN A 312 -94.71 -22.21 -13.63
N ILE A 313 -95.36 -21.17 -14.16
CA ILE A 313 -94.68 -19.98 -14.69
C ILE A 313 -93.96 -19.20 -13.57
N GLN A 314 -94.54 -19.15 -12.37
CA GLN A 314 -93.94 -18.48 -11.22
C GLN A 314 -92.74 -19.26 -10.65
N ASN A 315 -92.77 -20.60 -10.68
CA ASN A 315 -91.64 -21.44 -10.29
C ASN A 315 -90.51 -21.42 -11.34
N ASP A 316 -90.82 -21.44 -12.65
CA ASP A 316 -89.80 -21.33 -13.71
C ASP A 316 -89.13 -19.95 -13.73
N SER A 317 -89.86 -18.90 -13.36
CA SER A 317 -89.29 -17.55 -13.16
C SER A 317 -88.39 -17.48 -11.93
N LEU A 318 -88.71 -18.23 -10.86
CA LEU A 318 -87.89 -18.29 -9.66
C LEU A 318 -86.61 -19.10 -9.89
N ASP A 319 -86.69 -20.20 -10.65
CA ASP A 319 -85.53 -21.02 -11.01
C ASP A 319 -84.55 -20.27 -11.93
N LYS A 320 -85.07 -19.48 -12.89
CA LYS A 320 -84.22 -18.59 -13.70
C LYS A 320 -83.55 -17.48 -12.87
N GLN A 321 -84.26 -16.91 -11.90
CA GLN A 321 -83.66 -15.94 -10.97
C GLN A 321 -82.62 -16.58 -10.05
N ASN A 322 -82.87 -17.79 -9.55
CA ASN A 322 -81.92 -18.54 -8.74
C ASN A 322 -80.67 -18.95 -9.53
N GLN A 323 -80.83 -19.33 -10.80
CA GLN A 323 -79.72 -19.64 -11.69
C GLN A 323 -78.87 -18.38 -11.96
N TYR A 324 -79.51 -17.24 -12.24
CA TYR A 324 -78.80 -15.97 -12.43
C TYR A 324 -78.07 -15.53 -11.14
N LEU A 325 -78.68 -15.72 -9.97
CA LEU A 325 -78.04 -15.47 -8.67
C LEU A 325 -76.86 -16.41 -8.41
N GLN A 326 -76.95 -17.69 -8.77
CA GLN A 326 -75.82 -18.63 -8.66
C GLN A 326 -74.67 -18.25 -9.60
N GLU A 327 -74.96 -17.92 -10.86
CA GLU A 327 -73.94 -17.46 -11.81
C GLU A 327 -73.28 -16.16 -11.32
N THR A 328 -74.07 -15.24 -10.77
CA THR A 328 -73.55 -13.99 -10.18
C THR A 328 -72.69 -14.25 -8.94
N ILE A 329 -73.06 -15.21 -8.08
CA ILE A 329 -72.27 -15.59 -6.91
C ILE A 329 -70.92 -16.18 -7.34
N VAL A 330 -70.90 -17.03 -8.37
CA VAL A 330 -69.65 -17.60 -8.90
C VAL A 330 -68.71 -16.51 -9.43
N ILE A 331 -69.25 -15.48 -10.11
CA ILE A 331 -68.45 -14.34 -10.58
C ILE A 331 -67.86 -13.57 -9.39
N TYR A 332 -68.67 -13.28 -8.36
CA TYR A 332 -68.16 -12.59 -7.17
C TYR A 332 -67.17 -13.43 -6.36
N GLU A 333 -67.31 -14.75 -6.31
CA GLU A 333 -66.33 -15.65 -5.69
C GLU A 333 -64.99 -15.63 -6.45
N GLN A 334 -65.04 -15.63 -7.78
CA GLN A 334 -63.84 -15.49 -8.63
C GLN A 334 -63.16 -14.12 -8.45
N GLU A 335 -63.93 -13.03 -8.39
CA GLU A 335 -63.39 -11.69 -8.10
C GLU A 335 -62.75 -11.62 -6.70
N LEU A 336 -63.36 -12.28 -5.71
CA LEU A 336 -62.84 -12.34 -4.35
C LEU A 336 -61.52 -13.13 -4.28
N GLU A 337 -61.41 -14.24 -5.00
CA GLU A 337 -60.15 -14.98 -5.15
C GLU A 337 -59.08 -14.11 -5.84
N HIS A 338 -59.44 -13.40 -6.91
CA HIS A 338 -58.51 -12.54 -7.63
C HIS A 338 -57.99 -11.38 -6.77
N LEU A 339 -58.87 -10.81 -5.92
CA LEU A 339 -58.51 -9.78 -4.94
C LEU A 339 -57.63 -10.36 -3.81
N GLN A 340 -57.91 -11.58 -3.35
CA GLN A 340 -57.07 -12.25 -2.35
C GLN A 340 -55.67 -12.55 -2.91
N GLU A 341 -55.57 -13.00 -4.17
CA GLU A 341 -54.29 -13.23 -4.84
C GLU A 341 -53.52 -11.91 -5.02
N TYR A 342 -54.21 -10.85 -5.41
CA TYR A 342 -53.63 -9.51 -5.55
C TYR A 342 -53.11 -8.95 -4.20
N CYS A 343 -53.84 -9.15 -3.09
CA CYS A 343 -53.37 -8.78 -1.76
C CYS A 343 -52.11 -9.55 -1.35
N LYS A 344 -52.02 -10.86 -1.65
CA LYS A 344 -50.80 -11.65 -1.40
C LYS A 344 -49.61 -11.13 -2.21
N GLN A 345 -49.85 -10.73 -3.46
CA GLN A 345 -48.83 -10.15 -4.33
C GLN A 345 -48.29 -8.83 -3.74
N ILE A 346 -49.18 -7.94 -3.29
CA ILE A 346 -48.79 -6.67 -2.64
C ILE A 346 -47.98 -6.92 -1.35
N ASP A 347 -48.37 -7.91 -0.54
CA ASP A 347 -47.62 -8.24 0.67
C ASP A 347 -46.23 -8.80 0.37
N ALA A 348 -46.09 -9.61 -0.69
CA ALA A 348 -44.80 -10.10 -1.18
C ALA A 348 -43.93 -8.95 -1.71
N ASP A 349 -44.50 -8.05 -2.51
CA ASP A 349 -43.80 -6.88 -3.05
C ASP A 349 -43.34 -5.93 -1.93
N ASN A 350 -44.17 -5.73 -0.90
CA ASN A 350 -43.82 -4.93 0.28
C ASN A 350 -42.69 -5.56 1.11
N GLN A 351 -42.69 -6.90 1.27
CA GLN A 351 -41.58 -7.60 1.92
C GLN A 351 -40.28 -7.47 1.12
N GLN A 352 -40.36 -7.60 -0.21
CA GLN A 352 -39.22 -7.46 -1.10
C GLN A 352 -38.67 -6.02 -1.08
N TYR A 353 -39.54 -5.02 -1.06
CA TYR A 353 -39.16 -3.62 -0.89
C TYR A 353 -38.41 -3.37 0.44
N PHE A 354 -38.86 -4.00 1.53
CA PHE A 354 -38.21 -3.89 2.84
C PHE A 354 -36.81 -4.53 2.85
N LEU A 355 -36.64 -5.67 2.19
CA LEU A 355 -35.35 -6.34 2.02
C LEU A 355 -34.39 -5.50 1.17
N ASN A 356 -34.86 -4.96 0.04
CA ASN A 356 -34.08 -4.08 -0.83
C ASN A 356 -33.64 -2.79 -0.11
N ASN A 357 -34.48 -2.21 0.75
CA ASN A 357 -34.10 -1.05 1.55
C ASN A 357 -32.99 -1.39 2.56
N LYS A 358 -33.06 -2.56 3.18
CA LYS A 358 -32.02 -3.03 4.12
C LYS A 358 -30.69 -3.30 3.40
N GLU A 359 -30.72 -3.85 2.19
CA GLU A 359 -29.53 -3.99 1.34
C GLU A 359 -28.97 -2.61 0.94
N ASN A 360 -29.82 -1.64 0.60
CA ASN A 360 -29.39 -0.26 0.32
C ASN A 360 -28.70 0.40 1.51
N ASP A 361 -29.18 0.16 2.73
CA ASP A 361 -28.53 0.67 3.95
C ASP A 361 -27.16 0.00 4.18
N HIS A 362 -27.03 -1.30 3.92
CA HIS A 362 -25.74 -1.98 3.95
C HIS A 362 -24.77 -1.46 2.87
N LEU A 363 -25.26 -1.20 1.66
CA LEU A 363 -24.48 -0.61 0.57
C LEU A 363 -24.00 0.80 0.91
N LYS A 364 -24.83 1.62 1.58
CA LYS A 364 -24.42 2.95 2.07
C LYS A 364 -23.29 2.86 3.09
N VAL A 365 -23.38 1.95 4.07
CA VAL A 365 -22.30 1.75 5.04
C VAL A 365 -21.01 1.35 4.32
N ARG A 366 -21.10 0.40 3.39
CA ARG A 366 -19.94 -0.06 2.62
C ARG A 366 -19.35 1.03 1.72
N LEU A 367 -20.19 1.91 1.13
CA LEU A 367 -19.73 3.10 0.42
C LEU A 367 -18.94 4.04 1.34
N THR A 368 -19.43 4.30 2.57
CA THR A 368 -18.69 5.14 3.52
C THR A 368 -17.37 4.52 3.99
N GLU A 369 -17.28 3.19 4.04
CA GLU A 369 -16.03 2.49 4.31
C GLU A 369 -15.04 2.65 3.15
N TYR A 370 -15.50 2.47 1.90
CA TYR A 370 -14.68 2.70 0.71
C TYR A 370 -14.24 4.16 0.58
N GLU A 371 -15.07 5.14 0.95
CA GLU A 371 -14.68 6.55 0.98
C GLU A 371 -13.54 6.80 1.97
N LYS A 372 -13.61 6.21 3.17
CA LYS A 372 -12.52 6.29 4.17
C LYS A 372 -11.23 5.63 3.69
N GLU A 373 -11.34 4.45 3.06
CA GLU A 373 -10.18 3.78 2.47
C GLU A 373 -9.55 4.63 1.36
N ASN A 374 -10.37 5.22 0.49
CA ASN A 374 -9.92 6.10 -0.58
C ASN A 374 -9.23 7.36 -0.04
N ASP A 375 -9.75 7.95 1.05
CA ASP A 375 -9.09 9.09 1.71
C ASP A 375 -7.76 8.69 2.34
N HIS A 376 -7.66 7.49 2.95
CA HIS A 376 -6.39 6.95 3.42
C HIS A 376 -5.39 6.75 2.28
N LEU A 377 -5.83 6.23 1.13
CA LEU A 377 -4.99 6.07 -0.05
C LEU A 377 -4.51 7.40 -0.62
N LYS A 378 -5.34 8.45 -0.62
CA LYS A 378 -4.92 9.81 -1.01
C LYS A 378 -3.82 10.36 -0.10
N VAL A 379 -3.94 10.18 1.21
CA VAL A 379 -2.89 10.61 2.15
C VAL A 379 -1.58 9.88 1.85
N ARG A 380 -1.65 8.58 1.63
CA ARG A 380 -0.47 7.75 1.31
C ARG A 380 0.15 8.11 -0.04
N LEU A 381 -0.66 8.48 -1.04
CA LEU A 381 -0.16 9.01 -2.31
C LEU A 381 0.63 10.31 -2.12
N ILE A 382 0.14 11.24 -1.29
CA ILE A 382 0.86 12.49 -0.97
C ILE A 382 2.20 12.20 -0.28
N GLU A 383 2.26 11.19 0.58
CA GLU A 383 3.51 10.76 1.22
C GLU A 383 4.50 10.21 0.19
N TYR A 384 4.05 9.34 -0.71
CA TYR A 384 4.90 8.82 -1.79
C TYR A 384 5.37 9.91 -2.76
N GLU A 385 4.54 10.90 -3.07
CA GLU A 385 4.95 12.05 -3.90
C GLU A 385 6.09 12.84 -3.23
N LYS A 386 6.04 13.03 -1.91
CA LYS A 386 7.12 13.69 -1.15
C LYS A 386 8.41 12.86 -1.18
N GLU A 387 8.32 11.55 -1.00
CA GLU A 387 9.49 10.65 -1.07
C GLU A 387 10.13 10.67 -2.47
N ILE A 388 9.32 10.64 -3.53
CA ILE A 388 9.80 10.75 -4.91
C ILE A 388 10.52 12.08 -5.13
N GLU A 389 10.02 13.19 -4.59
CA GLU A 389 10.66 14.49 -4.74
C GLU A 389 11.99 14.57 -3.99
N GLN A 390 12.08 13.96 -2.80
CA GLN A 390 13.35 13.84 -2.08
C GLN A 390 14.36 12.99 -2.87
N LEU A 391 13.94 11.87 -3.43
CA LEU A 391 14.79 11.03 -4.28
C LEU A 391 15.29 11.76 -5.52
N LYS A 392 14.43 12.58 -6.17
CA LYS A 392 14.86 13.42 -7.30
C LYS A 392 15.92 14.44 -6.89
N GLN A 393 15.79 15.05 -5.71
CA GLN A 393 16.83 15.96 -5.20
C GLN A 393 18.14 15.23 -4.95
N TYR A 394 18.08 14.03 -4.39
CA TYR A 394 19.26 13.20 -4.16
C TYR A 394 19.95 12.79 -5.48
N CYS A 395 19.19 12.38 -6.50
CA CYS A 395 19.74 12.08 -7.83
C CYS A 395 20.47 13.28 -8.44
N LYS A 396 19.91 14.50 -8.32
CA LYS A 396 20.57 15.73 -8.79
C LYS A 396 21.89 16.00 -8.07
N GLN A 397 21.97 15.70 -6.77
CA GLN A 397 23.22 15.84 -6.01
C GLN A 397 24.28 14.84 -6.49
N ILE A 398 23.88 13.58 -6.75
CA ILE A 398 24.78 12.56 -7.30
C ILE A 398 25.27 12.96 -8.69
N GLU A 399 24.40 13.44 -9.57
CA GLU A 399 24.77 13.92 -10.90
C GLU A 399 25.82 15.05 -10.83
N ALA A 400 25.61 16.02 -9.94
CA ALA A 400 26.57 17.10 -9.72
C ALA A 400 27.92 16.59 -9.18
N ALA A 401 27.90 15.63 -8.24
CA ALA A 401 29.12 15.02 -7.72
C ALA A 401 29.88 14.22 -8.80
N ASN A 402 29.16 13.50 -9.66
CA ASN A 402 29.75 12.77 -10.79
C ASN A 402 30.39 13.70 -11.82
N GLN A 403 29.77 14.85 -12.10
CA GLN A 403 30.36 15.87 -12.96
C GLN A 403 31.66 16.43 -12.35
N GLN A 404 31.67 16.72 -11.05
CA GLN A 404 32.90 17.15 -10.36
C GLN A 404 33.99 16.08 -10.40
N TYR A 405 33.63 14.81 -10.17
CA TYR A 405 34.57 13.69 -10.27
C TYR A 405 35.17 13.58 -11.68
N PHE A 406 34.37 13.76 -12.73
CA PHE A 406 34.84 13.75 -14.11
C PHE A 406 35.89 14.85 -14.36
N LEU A 407 35.63 16.09 -13.92
CA LEU A 407 36.58 17.21 -14.03
C LEU A 407 37.90 16.92 -13.28
N ILE A 408 37.81 16.42 -12.05
CA ILE A 408 39.00 16.03 -11.26
C ILE A 408 39.79 14.93 -11.98
N ASN A 409 39.12 13.98 -12.63
CA ASN A 409 39.79 12.92 -13.36
C ASN A 409 40.50 13.44 -14.63
N GLU A 410 39.91 14.39 -15.34
CA GLU A 410 40.57 15.07 -16.47
C GLU A 410 41.82 15.84 -16.00
N GLU A 411 41.73 16.59 -14.90
CA GLU A 411 42.87 17.29 -14.31
C GLU A 411 43.98 16.30 -13.90
N ASN A 412 43.63 15.18 -13.27
CA ASN A 412 44.59 14.13 -12.91
C ASN A 412 45.26 13.50 -14.14
N ASN A 413 44.53 13.30 -15.24
CA ASN A 413 45.10 12.80 -16.49
C ASN A 413 46.06 13.81 -17.11
N HIS A 414 45.72 15.10 -17.07
CA HIS A 414 46.61 16.16 -17.51
C HIS A 414 47.89 16.22 -16.68
N LEU A 415 47.77 16.16 -15.34
CA LEU A 415 48.93 16.12 -14.43
C LEU A 415 49.81 14.89 -14.67
N LYS A 416 49.23 13.72 -14.92
CA LYS A 416 49.99 12.51 -15.30
C LYS A 416 50.75 12.70 -16.61
N ALA A 417 50.13 13.31 -17.62
CA ALA A 417 50.80 13.60 -18.89
C ALA A 417 51.98 14.58 -18.68
N GLN A 418 51.82 15.60 -17.83
CA GLN A 418 52.91 16.51 -17.47
C GLN A 418 54.05 15.80 -16.75
N LEU A 419 53.74 14.89 -15.82
CA LEU A 419 54.76 14.09 -15.12
C LEU A 419 55.60 13.26 -16.09
N ILE A 420 54.96 12.58 -17.04
CA ILE A 420 55.66 11.82 -18.09
C ILE A 420 56.61 12.72 -18.90
N GLU A 421 56.20 13.94 -19.19
CA GLU A 421 57.04 14.88 -19.94
C GLU A 421 58.24 15.36 -19.10
N TYR A 422 58.04 15.64 -17.82
CA TYR A 422 59.14 15.97 -16.91
C TYR A 422 60.12 14.80 -16.73
N GLU A 423 59.62 13.57 -16.66
CA GLU A 423 60.47 12.36 -16.60
C GLU A 423 61.36 12.25 -17.84
N LYS A 424 60.82 12.51 -19.05
CA LYS A 424 61.63 12.54 -20.28
C LYS A 424 62.68 13.64 -20.26
N GLN A 425 62.35 14.84 -19.77
CA GLN A 425 63.30 15.94 -19.65
C GLN A 425 64.44 15.60 -18.69
N ILE A 426 64.11 14.99 -17.54
CA ILE A 426 65.10 14.51 -16.57
C ILE A 426 66.01 13.48 -17.22
N GLU A 427 65.47 12.55 -18.00
CA GLU A 427 66.27 11.52 -18.68
C GLU A 427 67.21 12.12 -19.75
N GLN A 428 66.74 13.10 -20.52
CA GLN A 428 67.59 13.85 -21.45
C GLN A 428 68.74 14.58 -20.73
N LEU A 429 68.44 15.20 -19.59
CA LEU A 429 69.44 15.88 -18.76
C LEU A 429 70.48 14.90 -18.21
N LYS A 430 70.07 13.69 -17.79
CA LYS A 430 71.01 12.65 -17.36
C LYS A 430 71.95 12.23 -18.48
N GLN A 431 71.42 11.95 -19.68
CA GLN A 431 72.24 11.60 -20.84
C GLN A 431 73.24 12.71 -21.19
N TYR A 432 72.82 13.97 -21.08
CA TYR A 432 73.70 15.11 -21.30
C TYR A 432 74.82 15.19 -20.24
N CYS A 433 74.50 14.95 -18.96
CA CYS A 433 75.50 14.89 -17.90
C CYS A 433 76.52 13.75 -18.13
N GLU A 434 76.05 12.55 -18.50
CA GLU A 434 76.93 11.41 -18.83
C GLU A 434 77.87 11.74 -20.00
N GLN A 435 77.38 12.46 -21.01
CA GLN A 435 78.21 12.90 -22.13
C GLN A 435 79.28 13.92 -21.70
N ILE A 436 78.94 14.86 -20.81
CA ILE A 436 79.91 15.80 -20.24
C ILE A 436 80.98 15.05 -19.43
N GLU A 437 80.58 14.08 -18.62
CA GLU A 437 81.51 13.27 -17.83
C GLU A 437 82.49 12.50 -18.73
N ALA A 438 81.99 11.84 -19.79
CA ALA A 438 82.82 11.15 -20.77
C ALA A 438 83.82 12.09 -21.47
N ASN A 439 83.36 13.28 -21.89
CA ASN A 439 84.22 14.29 -22.50
C ASN A 439 85.30 14.79 -21.53
N ASN A 440 84.94 15.04 -20.27
CA ASN A 440 85.88 15.43 -19.22
C ASN A 440 86.94 14.33 -18.99
N GLN A 441 86.54 13.07 -18.97
CA GLN A 441 87.46 11.94 -18.83
C GLN A 441 88.46 11.88 -20.00
N GLN A 442 88.00 12.07 -21.23
CA GLN A 442 88.89 12.15 -22.40
C GLN A 442 89.88 13.31 -22.31
N LEU A 443 89.45 14.49 -21.86
CA LEU A 443 90.34 15.64 -21.67
C LEU A 443 91.40 15.37 -20.59
N ILE A 444 91.02 14.68 -19.51
CA ILE A 444 91.97 14.25 -18.46
C ILE A 444 93.01 13.29 -19.06
N GLU A 445 92.60 12.30 -19.84
CA GLU A 445 93.52 11.37 -20.52
C GLU A 445 94.47 12.10 -21.48
N GLN A 446 93.96 13.03 -22.28
CA GLN A 446 94.79 13.86 -23.17
C GLN A 446 95.80 14.70 -22.38
N SER A 447 95.38 15.33 -21.28
CA SER A 447 96.26 16.08 -20.38
C SER A 447 97.40 15.21 -19.84
N ILE A 448 97.09 13.98 -19.41
CA ILE A 448 98.08 12.99 -18.95
C ILE A 448 99.07 12.66 -20.09
N GLN A 449 98.59 12.43 -21.31
CA GLN A 449 99.46 12.16 -22.47
C GLN A 449 100.39 13.34 -22.79
N TYR A 450 99.87 14.57 -22.78
CA TYR A 450 100.69 15.76 -22.98
C TYR A 450 101.74 15.91 -21.87
N LYS A 451 101.36 15.62 -20.63
CA LYS A 451 102.30 15.65 -19.49
C LYS A 451 103.45 14.66 -19.68
N ILE A 452 103.16 13.42 -20.07
CA ILE A 452 104.17 12.41 -20.40
C ILE A 452 105.11 12.89 -21.51
N LYS A 453 104.55 13.49 -22.58
CA LYS A 453 105.34 13.99 -23.71
C LYS A 453 106.24 15.17 -23.32
N ILE A 454 105.75 16.09 -22.49
CA ILE A 454 106.54 17.19 -21.92
C ILE A 454 107.69 16.63 -21.08
N ASP A 455 107.43 15.64 -20.23
CA ASP A 455 108.45 15.03 -19.38
C ASP A 455 109.52 14.32 -20.24
N GLN A 456 109.13 13.62 -21.31
CA GLN A 456 110.06 13.03 -22.28
C GLN A 456 110.91 14.08 -23.01
N LEU A 457 110.30 15.18 -23.47
CA LEU A 457 111.02 16.28 -24.10
C LEU A 457 112.00 16.93 -23.12
N THR A 458 111.60 17.10 -21.86
CA THR A 458 112.46 17.62 -20.79
C THR A 458 113.67 16.72 -20.57
N ILE A 459 113.49 15.39 -20.57
CA ILE A 459 114.60 14.42 -20.51
C ILE A 459 115.52 14.57 -21.72
N ASN A 460 114.97 14.71 -22.93
CA ASN A 460 115.76 14.87 -24.16
C ASN A 460 116.55 16.18 -24.18
N ILE A 461 115.96 17.29 -23.72
CA ILE A 461 116.65 18.57 -23.55
C ILE A 461 117.83 18.40 -22.60
N LYS A 462 117.62 17.83 -21.40
CA LYS A 462 118.70 17.54 -20.44
C LYS A 462 119.83 16.68 -21.04
N ARG A 463 119.49 15.70 -21.88
CA ARG A 463 120.48 14.86 -22.59
C ARG A 463 121.26 15.65 -23.64
N LEU A 464 120.63 16.58 -24.35
CA LEU A 464 121.29 17.43 -25.35
C LEU A 464 122.19 18.48 -24.68
N GLU A 465 121.74 19.09 -23.59
CA GLU A 465 122.55 19.96 -22.73
C GLU A 465 123.82 19.23 -22.25
N ALA A 466 123.67 18.00 -21.74
CA ALA A 466 124.81 17.16 -21.35
C ALA A 466 125.77 16.77 -22.49
N LYS A 467 125.30 16.80 -23.75
CA LYS A 467 126.16 16.59 -24.93
C LYS A 467 126.90 17.86 -25.35
N LEU A 468 126.32 19.04 -25.13
CA LEU A 468 126.96 20.33 -25.36
C LEU A 468 128.06 20.61 -24.32
N ASP A 469 127.92 20.10 -23.10
CA ASP A 469 128.94 20.20 -22.03
C ASP A 469 130.12 19.22 -22.15
N ARG A 470 130.28 18.49 -23.27
CA ARG A 470 131.47 17.63 -23.49
C ARG A 470 132.63 18.39 -24.15
N PRO A 471 133.80 18.54 -23.49
CA PRO A 471 134.97 19.20 -24.06
C PRO A 471 135.68 18.33 -25.11
N VAL A 472 136.04 18.94 -26.24
CA VAL A 472 136.90 18.38 -27.31
C VAL A 472 138.34 18.28 -26.78
N ILE A 473 138.90 17.07 -26.74
CA ILE A 473 140.36 16.87 -26.61
C ILE A 473 140.83 15.81 -27.63
N GLN A 474 141.66 16.28 -28.55
CA GLN A 474 142.44 15.52 -29.52
C GLN A 474 143.62 14.78 -28.86
N SER A 475 144.01 13.62 -29.39
CA SER A 475 145.40 13.18 -29.37
C SER A 475 145.74 12.29 -30.59
N HIS A 476 146.55 12.84 -31.49
CA HIS A 476 147.44 12.10 -32.39
C HIS A 476 148.57 11.44 -31.56
N SER A 477 149.21 10.31 -31.87
CA SER A 477 149.87 9.94 -33.13
C SER A 477 150.55 8.56 -33.03
N LYS A 478 150.96 8.04 -34.21
CA LYS A 478 151.91 6.94 -34.56
C LYS A 478 151.32 5.54 -34.74
N SER A 479 151.02 5.07 -35.96
CA SER A 479 151.80 4.75 -37.19
C SER A 479 152.16 3.27 -37.28
N THR A 480 151.78 2.58 -38.36
CA THR A 480 152.66 1.91 -39.35
C THR A 480 151.83 1.08 -40.35
N ILE A 481 151.81 1.55 -41.60
CA ILE A 481 151.99 0.85 -42.89
C ILE A 481 151.77 -0.68 -42.93
N ALA A 482 150.87 -1.16 -43.80
CA ALA A 482 151.20 -2.00 -44.96
C ALA A 482 149.94 -2.47 -45.74
N SER A 483 149.97 -2.15 -47.02
CA SER A 483 149.24 -2.67 -48.19
C SER A 483 148.84 -4.15 -48.22
N LEU A 484 147.56 -4.42 -48.50
CA LEU A 484 147.04 -5.02 -49.74
C LEU A 484 145.51 -4.84 -49.80
#